data_AF-A0A8I1ITZ9-F1
#
_entry.id   AF-A0A8I1ITZ9-F1
#
_cell.length_a   1.000
_cell.length_b   1.000
_cell.length_c   1.000
_cell.angle_alpha   90.00
_cell.angle_beta   90.00
_cell.angle_gamma   90.00
#
_symmetry.space_group_name_H-M   'P 1'
#
loop_
_entity.id
_entity.type
_entity.pdbx_description
1 polymer ?
#
loop_
_entity_poly.entity_id
_entity_poly.type
_entity_poly.pdbx_seq_one_letter_code
_entity_poly.pdbx_strand_id
1 'polypeptide(L)'
;MGSEIERAELAINALKKRFGVATDLDLARALKVAQSTVAGWRKRGSVPDRYLSAGPGNVGYTFTTAPMLWNDEEHHALAVALARLFRDHGHKYASFEEFAIGGLSVSSSLWSYLVEAQRELRDLCNETGLNPSQAMLQLARDTIGKPAAHPPDFQVRVTDGDPDA
;
A
#
# COMPACT_ATOMS: atom_id res chain seq x y z
N MET A 1 -29.10 -9.84 20.71
CA MET A 1 -28.93 -10.85 19.65
C MET A 1 -29.15 -10.30 18.25
N GLY A 2 -30.21 -9.52 17.96
CA GLY A 2 -30.40 -8.93 16.61
C GLY A 2 -29.29 -7.94 16.19
N SER A 3 -28.78 -7.13 17.13
CA SER A 3 -27.79 -6.08 16.83
C SER A 3 -26.40 -6.59 16.42
N GLU A 4 -26.00 -7.78 16.88
CA GLU A 4 -24.68 -8.34 16.59
C GLU A 4 -24.62 -8.93 15.18
N ILE A 5 -25.70 -9.58 14.75
CA ILE A 5 -25.82 -10.13 13.40
C ILE A 5 -25.81 -8.99 12.37
N GLU A 6 -26.57 -7.93 12.63
CA GLU A 6 -26.60 -6.74 11.77
C GLU A 6 -25.22 -6.08 11.64
N ARG A 7 -24.46 -6.00 12.75
CA ARG A 7 -23.08 -5.48 12.72
C ARG A 7 -22.16 -6.33 11.84
N ALA A 8 -22.27 -7.65 11.90
CA ALA A 8 -21.47 -8.54 11.05
C ALA A 8 -21.84 -8.40 9.57
N GLU A 9 -23.13 -8.25 9.26
CA GLU A 9 -23.58 -8.03 7.89
C GLU A 9 -23.08 -6.72 7.32
N LEU A 10 -23.15 -5.63 8.09
CA LEU A 10 -22.58 -4.33 7.71
C LEU A 10 -21.07 -4.43 7.45
N ALA A 11 -20.34 -5.12 8.31
CA ALA A 11 -18.90 -5.33 8.13
C ALA A 11 -18.58 -6.16 6.87
N ILE A 12 -19.32 -7.24 6.64
CA ILE A 12 -19.14 -8.08 5.43
C ILE A 12 -19.48 -7.29 4.17
N ASN A 13 -20.54 -6.49 4.19
CA ASN A 13 -20.91 -5.65 3.06
C ASN A 13 -19.87 -4.55 2.78
N ALA A 14 -19.29 -3.96 3.83
CA ALA A 14 -18.17 -3.03 3.69
C ALA A 14 -16.96 -3.72 3.06
N LEU A 15 -16.63 -4.95 3.48
CA LEU A 15 -15.54 -5.73 2.88
C LEU A 15 -15.83 -6.06 1.41
N LYS A 16 -17.04 -6.51 1.07
CA LYS A 16 -17.44 -6.75 -0.31
C LYS A 16 -17.24 -5.54 -1.21
N LYS A 17 -17.72 -4.38 -0.75
CA LYS A 17 -17.54 -3.09 -1.44
C LYS A 17 -16.06 -2.79 -1.61
N ARG A 18 -15.26 -2.96 -0.56
CA ARG A 18 -13.82 -2.67 -0.57
C ARG A 18 -13.03 -3.57 -1.53
N PHE A 19 -13.40 -4.85 -1.64
CA PHE A 19 -12.78 -5.81 -2.56
C PHE A 19 -13.40 -5.79 -3.96
N GLY A 20 -14.42 -4.96 -4.22
CA GLY A 20 -15.10 -4.91 -5.52
C GLY A 20 -15.84 -6.21 -5.87
N VAL A 21 -16.31 -6.95 -4.87
CA VAL A 21 -16.96 -8.27 -5.06
C VAL A 21 -18.44 -8.22 -4.65
N ALA A 22 -19.29 -8.95 -5.37
CA ALA A 22 -20.72 -9.01 -5.06
C ALA A 22 -21.08 -10.17 -4.11
N THR A 23 -20.38 -11.30 -4.24
CA THR A 23 -20.74 -12.55 -3.55
C THR A 23 -19.82 -12.85 -2.36
N ASP A 24 -20.33 -13.61 -1.39
CA ASP A 24 -19.50 -14.08 -0.27
C ASP A 24 -18.41 -15.04 -0.71
N LEU A 25 -18.67 -15.80 -1.79
CA LEU A 25 -17.71 -16.72 -2.36
C LEU A 25 -16.51 -15.96 -2.91
N ASP A 26 -16.77 -14.87 -3.62
CA ASP A 26 -15.71 -14.00 -4.17
C ASP A 26 -14.98 -13.27 -3.05
N LEU A 27 -15.68 -12.83 -2.00
CA LEU A 27 -15.03 -12.27 -0.80
C LEU A 27 -14.13 -13.31 -0.12
N ALA A 28 -14.59 -14.56 0.04
CA ALA A 28 -13.80 -15.63 0.64
C ALA A 28 -12.53 -15.93 -0.18
N ARG A 29 -12.65 -15.96 -1.52
CA ARG A 29 -11.51 -16.09 -2.43
C ARG A 29 -10.53 -14.92 -2.29
N ALA A 30 -11.03 -13.68 -2.27
CA ALA A 30 -10.21 -12.48 -2.13
C ALA A 30 -9.45 -12.46 -0.79
N LEU A 31 -10.09 -12.91 0.29
CA LEU A 31 -9.50 -13.02 1.62
C LEU A 31 -8.68 -14.30 1.85
N LYS A 32 -8.60 -15.20 0.86
CA LYS A 32 -7.95 -16.52 0.95
C LYS A 32 -8.44 -17.35 2.15
N VAL A 33 -9.75 -17.34 2.41
CA VAL A 33 -10.41 -18.13 3.46
C VAL A 33 -11.48 -19.04 2.87
N ALA A 34 -11.91 -20.06 3.62
CA ALA A 34 -13.03 -20.90 3.20
C ALA A 34 -14.35 -20.10 3.25
N GLN A 35 -15.28 -20.39 2.32
CA GLN A 35 -16.61 -19.77 2.31
C GLN A 35 -17.36 -19.98 3.64
N SER A 36 -17.17 -21.15 4.26
CA SER A 36 -17.73 -21.48 5.58
C SER A 36 -17.22 -20.56 6.70
N THR A 37 -16.02 -19.99 6.57
CA THR A 37 -15.47 -19.01 7.51
C THR A 37 -16.27 -17.71 7.50
N VAL A 38 -16.62 -17.20 6.31
CA VAL A 38 -17.46 -16.00 6.14
C VAL A 38 -18.87 -16.24 6.69
N ALA A 39 -19.45 -17.40 6.39
CA ALA A 39 -20.73 -17.79 6.99
C ALA A 39 -20.66 -17.89 8.53
N GLY A 40 -19.51 -18.36 9.05
CA GLY A 40 -19.23 -18.40 10.49
C GLY A 40 -19.19 -17.02 11.15
N TRP A 41 -18.71 -15.97 10.46
CA TRP A 41 -18.72 -14.59 10.98
C TRP A 41 -20.14 -14.07 11.21
N ARG A 42 -21.07 -14.32 10.26
CA ARG A 42 -22.48 -13.95 10.43
C ARG A 42 -23.10 -14.64 11.62
N LYS A 43 -22.89 -15.96 11.75
CA LYS A 43 -23.40 -16.75 12.89
C LYS A 43 -22.89 -16.25 14.24
N ARG A 44 -21.63 -15.78 14.28
CA ARG A 44 -21.03 -15.21 15.50
C ARG A 44 -21.36 -13.74 15.73
N GLY A 45 -21.97 -13.04 14.78
CA GLY A 45 -22.20 -11.60 14.88
C GLY A 45 -20.92 -10.76 14.92
N SER A 46 -19.79 -11.29 14.42
CA SER A 46 -18.52 -10.56 14.41
C SER A 46 -17.57 -11.04 13.31
N VAL A 47 -16.86 -10.08 12.70
CA VAL A 47 -15.74 -10.31 11.78
C VAL A 47 -14.44 -10.03 12.55
N PRO A 48 -13.45 -10.94 12.54
CA PRO A 48 -12.19 -10.71 13.24
C PRO A 48 -11.47 -9.44 12.75
N ASP A 49 -10.90 -8.69 13.68
CA ASP A 49 -10.29 -7.37 13.41
C ASP A 49 -9.21 -7.42 12.32
N ARG A 50 -8.47 -8.53 12.21
CA ARG A 50 -7.48 -8.73 11.16
C ARG A 50 -8.06 -8.63 9.75
N TYR A 51 -9.33 -8.98 9.55
CA TYR A 51 -10.00 -8.89 8.24
C TYR A 51 -10.67 -7.53 8.03
N LEU A 52 -11.13 -6.89 9.10
CA LEU A 52 -11.65 -5.51 9.03
C LEU A 52 -10.54 -4.54 8.59
N SER A 53 -9.33 -4.80 9.08
CA SER A 53 -8.13 -4.08 8.68
C SER A 53 -7.61 -4.59 7.32
N ALA A 54 -7.54 -5.91 7.09
CA ALA A 54 -7.12 -6.50 5.81
C ALA A 54 -8.16 -6.31 4.70
N GLY A 55 -8.16 -5.12 4.12
CA GLY A 55 -8.60 -4.93 2.75
C GLY A 55 -7.43 -4.68 1.82
N PRO A 56 -7.71 -4.54 0.50
CA PRO A 56 -6.74 -3.98 -0.43
C PRO A 56 -6.16 -2.70 0.17
N GLY A 57 -4.83 -2.65 0.21
CA GLY A 57 -4.08 -1.55 0.80
C GLY A 57 -3.69 -1.66 2.27
N ASN A 58 -4.00 -2.72 3.02
CA ASN A 58 -3.58 -2.74 4.42
C ASN A 58 -2.04 -2.85 4.57
N VAL A 59 -1.40 -1.69 4.71
CA VAL A 59 0.03 -1.36 4.90
C VAL A 59 0.80 -2.23 5.89
N GLY A 60 0.11 -3.02 6.73
CA GLY A 60 0.74 -3.81 7.79
C GLY A 60 1.56 -5.01 7.33
N TYR A 61 1.42 -5.45 6.08
CA TYR A 61 2.05 -6.70 5.60
C TYR A 61 3.12 -6.51 4.52
N THR A 62 3.28 -5.32 3.93
CA THR A 62 4.18 -5.11 2.79
C THR A 62 5.65 -5.38 3.12
N PHE A 63 6.07 -5.16 4.38
CA PHE A 63 7.45 -5.41 4.80
C PHE A 63 7.83 -6.90 4.87
N THR A 64 6.86 -7.78 5.12
CA THR A 64 7.11 -9.23 5.29
C THR A 64 6.54 -10.07 4.15
N THR A 65 5.74 -9.46 3.29
CA THR A 65 5.09 -10.12 2.15
C THR A 65 5.92 -9.92 0.89
N ALA A 66 6.29 -11.00 0.23
CA ALA A 66 7.01 -10.94 -1.04
C ALA A 66 6.23 -10.09 -2.07
N PRO A 67 6.89 -9.24 -2.88
CA PRO A 67 6.22 -8.37 -3.86
C PRO A 67 5.24 -9.10 -4.79
N MET A 68 5.56 -10.34 -5.17
CA MET A 68 4.71 -11.20 -6.00
C MET A 68 3.39 -11.63 -5.34
N LEU A 69 3.17 -11.35 -4.06
CA LEU A 69 1.93 -11.58 -3.33
C LEU A 69 1.16 -10.28 -3.03
N TRP A 70 1.69 -9.14 -3.46
CA TRP A 70 1.05 -7.85 -3.27
C TRP A 70 -0.25 -7.76 -4.08
N ASN A 71 -1.17 -6.92 -3.63
CA ASN A 71 -2.38 -6.59 -4.37
C ASN A 71 -2.10 -5.47 -5.39
N ASP A 72 -3.09 -5.16 -6.23
CA ASP A 72 -2.92 -4.14 -7.28
C ASP A 72 -2.59 -2.75 -6.70
N GLU A 73 -3.18 -2.37 -5.56
CA GLU A 73 -2.92 -1.09 -4.89
C GLU A 73 -1.42 -0.97 -4.52
N GLU A 74 -0.87 -2.03 -3.94
CA GLU A 74 0.53 -2.09 -3.49
C GLU A 74 1.51 -2.06 -4.68
N HIS A 75 1.22 -2.78 -5.77
CA HIS A 75 2.02 -2.73 -6.99
C HIS A 75 2.05 -1.33 -7.61
N HIS A 76 0.90 -0.66 -7.66
CA HIS A 76 0.79 0.67 -8.23
C HIS A 76 1.40 1.75 -7.32
N ALA A 77 1.27 1.60 -6.00
CA ALA A 77 1.92 2.48 -5.04
C ALA A 77 3.45 2.38 -5.12
N LEU A 78 4.01 1.20 -5.42
CA LEU A 78 5.46 1.05 -5.62
C LEU A 78 5.98 1.91 -6.78
N ALA A 79 5.24 2.00 -7.88
CA ALA A 79 5.64 2.85 -9.00
C ALA A 79 5.71 4.33 -8.58
N VAL A 80 4.74 4.81 -7.81
CA VAL A 80 4.74 6.18 -7.25
C VAL A 80 5.89 6.38 -6.27
N ALA A 81 6.13 5.41 -5.39
CA ALA A 81 7.21 5.46 -4.41
C ALA A 81 8.60 5.50 -5.06
N LEU A 82 8.81 4.69 -6.09
CA LEU A 82 10.04 4.71 -6.90
C LEU A 82 10.20 6.05 -7.63
N ALA A 83 9.13 6.58 -8.22
CA ALA A 83 9.18 7.90 -8.87
C ALA A 83 9.60 9.00 -7.89
N ARG A 84 9.09 8.98 -6.64
CA ARG A 84 9.52 9.89 -5.56
C ARG A 84 10.97 9.70 -5.19
N LEU A 85 11.40 8.46 -5.01
CA LEU A 85 12.78 8.12 -4.68
C LEU A 85 13.76 8.64 -5.74
N PHE A 86 13.46 8.41 -7.03
CA PHE A 86 14.30 8.90 -8.13
C PHE A 86 14.25 10.43 -8.28
N ARG A 87 13.10 11.07 -8.06
CA ARG A 87 13.01 12.53 -8.05
C ARG A 87 13.92 13.14 -6.98
N ASP A 88 13.85 12.62 -5.75
CA ASP A 88 14.50 13.23 -4.59
C ASP A 88 15.97 12.82 -4.45
N HIS A 89 16.34 11.62 -4.93
CA HIS A 89 17.69 11.07 -4.75
C HIS A 89 18.37 10.63 -6.05
N GLY A 90 17.70 10.63 -7.20
CA GLY A 90 18.25 10.10 -8.45
C GLY A 90 19.53 10.81 -8.91
N HIS A 91 19.72 12.08 -8.56
CA HIS A 91 20.94 12.82 -8.85
C HIS A 91 22.15 12.39 -8.00
N LYS A 92 21.94 11.66 -6.90
CA LYS A 92 23.01 11.21 -5.98
C LYS A 92 23.69 9.92 -6.45
N TYR A 93 23.13 9.24 -7.44
CA TYR A 93 23.61 7.95 -7.90
C TYR A 93 23.84 8.01 -9.41
N ALA A 94 25.08 7.85 -9.84
CA ALA A 94 25.42 7.78 -11.26
C ALA A 94 25.19 6.37 -11.83
N SER A 95 25.17 5.35 -10.97
CA SER A 95 24.92 3.96 -11.35
C SER A 95 24.00 3.22 -10.38
N PHE A 96 23.46 2.08 -10.84
CA PHE A 96 22.71 1.16 -9.99
C PHE A 96 23.59 0.57 -8.88
N GLU A 97 24.87 0.33 -9.14
CA GLU A 97 25.79 -0.21 -8.13
C GLU A 97 26.00 0.80 -7.00
N GLU A 98 26.19 2.08 -7.32
CA GLU A 98 26.25 3.15 -6.31
C GLU A 98 24.95 3.27 -5.52
N PHE A 99 23.80 3.12 -6.17
CA PHE A 99 22.50 3.09 -5.49
C PHE A 99 22.38 1.88 -4.54
N ALA A 100 22.80 0.70 -4.98
CA ALA A 100 22.72 -0.54 -4.20
C ALA A 100 23.70 -0.55 -3.02
N ILE A 101 24.86 0.08 -3.18
CA ILE A 101 25.92 0.16 -2.15
C ILE A 101 25.73 1.38 -1.23
N GLY A 102 25.09 2.46 -1.73
CA GLY A 102 24.96 3.79 -1.12
C GLY A 102 24.20 3.90 0.21
N GLY A 103 23.86 2.76 0.83
CA GLY A 103 23.56 2.67 2.26
C GLY A 103 22.08 2.53 2.64
N LEU A 104 21.88 2.05 3.88
CA LEU A 104 20.59 1.78 4.56
C LEU A 104 19.58 2.95 4.55
N SER A 105 20.01 4.15 4.19
CA SER A 105 19.20 5.37 4.22
C SER A 105 18.26 5.49 3.02
N VAL A 106 18.63 4.93 1.86
CA VAL A 106 17.81 4.95 0.64
C VAL A 106 16.70 3.92 0.73
N SER A 107 17.04 2.72 1.22
CA SER A 107 16.07 1.65 1.41
C SER A 107 15.01 2.04 2.43
N SER A 108 15.39 2.69 3.54
CA SER A 108 14.41 3.24 4.50
C SER A 108 13.52 4.32 3.89
N SER A 109 14.08 5.21 3.05
CA SER A 109 13.30 6.24 2.34
C SER A 109 12.28 5.64 1.37
N LEU A 110 12.63 4.56 0.65
CA LEU A 110 11.69 3.86 -0.24
C LEU A 110 10.47 3.36 0.53
N TRP A 111 10.66 2.80 1.72
CA TRP A 111 9.55 2.30 2.52
C TRP A 111 8.65 3.43 3.02
N SER A 112 9.22 4.56 3.44
CA SER A 112 8.44 5.75 3.79
C SER A 112 7.60 6.23 2.61
N TYR A 113 8.19 6.33 1.41
CA TYR A 113 7.45 6.70 0.20
C TYR A 113 6.38 5.68 -0.18
N LEU A 114 6.63 4.38 0.03
CA LEU A 114 5.66 3.33 -0.27
C LEU A 114 4.43 3.42 0.63
N VAL A 115 4.63 3.58 1.95
CA VAL A 115 3.53 3.72 2.92
C VAL A 115 2.69 4.96 2.60
N GLU A 116 3.35 6.07 2.28
CA GLU A 116 2.67 7.32 1.89
C GLU A 116 1.90 7.16 0.58
N ALA A 117 2.53 6.59 -0.45
CA ALA A 117 1.88 6.34 -1.74
C ALA A 117 0.68 5.39 -1.62
N GLN A 118 0.76 4.36 -0.78
CA GLN A 118 -0.37 3.46 -0.52
C GLN A 118 -1.55 4.18 0.12
N ARG A 119 -1.28 5.06 1.10
CA ARG A 119 -2.32 5.89 1.72
C ARG A 119 -2.98 6.80 0.70
N GLU A 120 -2.19 7.60 -0.03
CA GLU A 120 -2.72 8.56 -1.00
C GLU A 120 -3.50 7.88 -2.13
N LEU A 121 -2.99 6.75 -2.63
CA LEU A 121 -3.64 6.02 -3.71
C LEU A 121 -4.98 5.45 -3.26
N ARG A 122 -5.06 4.94 -2.02
CA ARG A 122 -6.32 4.51 -1.43
C ARG A 122 -7.30 5.66 -1.24
N ASP A 123 -6.84 6.78 -0.69
CA ASP A 123 -7.67 7.95 -0.44
C ASP A 123 -8.25 8.46 -1.77
N LEU A 124 -7.41 8.58 -2.81
CA LEU A 124 -7.83 8.98 -4.14
C LEU A 124 -8.83 7.99 -4.77
N CYS A 125 -8.60 6.68 -4.67
CA CYS A 125 -9.55 5.65 -5.12
C CYS A 125 -10.90 5.76 -4.39
N ASN A 126 -10.89 5.99 -3.08
CA ASN A 126 -12.09 6.12 -2.27
C ASN A 126 -12.89 7.39 -2.62
N GLU A 127 -12.20 8.51 -2.86
CA GLU A 127 -12.82 9.80 -3.16
C GLU A 127 -13.38 9.86 -4.58
N THR A 128 -12.66 9.30 -5.56
CA THR A 128 -12.99 9.48 -6.99
C THR A 128 -13.66 8.25 -7.62
N GLY A 129 -13.58 7.09 -6.96
CA GLY A 129 -14.00 5.82 -7.55
C GLY A 129 -13.10 5.30 -8.66
N LEU A 130 -11.93 5.93 -8.89
CA LEU A 130 -10.94 5.45 -9.86
C LEU A 130 -10.35 4.10 -9.43
N ASN A 131 -9.97 3.28 -10.41
CA ASN A 131 -9.19 2.08 -10.11
C ASN A 131 -7.72 2.45 -9.76
N PRO A 132 -6.97 1.55 -9.09
CA PRO A 132 -5.60 1.80 -8.65
C PRO A 132 -4.64 2.28 -9.76
N SER A 133 -4.80 1.77 -10.98
CA SER A 133 -3.95 2.16 -12.11
C SER A 133 -4.16 3.61 -12.53
N GLN A 134 -5.42 4.03 -12.61
CA GLN A 134 -5.78 5.42 -12.93
C GLN A 134 -5.36 6.38 -11.82
N ALA A 135 -5.60 6.00 -10.55
CA ALA A 135 -5.17 6.78 -9.40
C ALA A 135 -3.64 6.96 -9.35
N MET A 136 -2.88 5.89 -9.68
CA MET A 136 -1.43 5.94 -9.79
C MET A 136 -0.96 6.94 -10.85
N LEU A 137 -1.52 6.91 -12.05
CA LEU A 137 -1.14 7.84 -13.13
C LEU A 137 -1.41 9.29 -12.73
N GLN A 138 -2.52 9.54 -12.05
CA GLN A 138 -2.85 10.87 -11.54
C GLN A 138 -1.85 11.32 -10.47
N LEU A 139 -1.56 10.48 -9.48
CA LEU A 139 -0.56 10.79 -8.45
C LEU A 139 0.84 10.97 -9.05
N ALA A 140 1.26 10.12 -9.98
CA ALA A 140 2.56 10.21 -10.65
C ALA A 140 2.69 11.53 -11.42
N ARG A 141 1.64 11.94 -12.16
CA ARG A 141 1.59 13.24 -12.85
C ARG A 141 1.80 14.40 -11.87
N ASP A 142 1.15 14.35 -10.71
CA ASP A 142 1.26 15.40 -9.70
C ASP A 142 2.62 15.38 -8.97
N THR A 143 3.24 14.21 -8.89
CA THR A 143 4.52 13.95 -8.20
C THR A 143 5.73 14.41 -9.02
N ILE A 144 5.70 14.25 -10.36
CA ILE A 144 6.85 14.53 -11.24
C ILE A 144 7.26 16.02 -11.25
N GLY A 145 6.39 16.94 -10.83
CA GLY A 145 6.65 18.39 -10.85
C GLY A 145 6.72 19.09 -9.49
N LYS A 146 6.54 18.37 -8.38
CA LYS A 146 6.45 18.97 -7.03
C LYS A 146 7.26 18.12 -6.03
N PRO A 147 7.92 18.72 -5.02
CA PRO A 147 8.50 17.94 -3.93
C PRO A 147 7.41 17.16 -3.18
N ALA A 148 7.77 16.04 -2.54
CA ALA A 148 6.83 15.28 -1.70
C ALA A 148 6.23 16.21 -0.64
N ALA A 149 4.95 16.03 -0.33
CA ALA A 149 4.29 16.81 0.72
C ALA A 149 4.97 16.57 2.09
N HIS A 150 5.48 15.36 2.31
CA HIS A 150 6.25 14.98 3.49
C HIS A 150 7.53 14.26 3.06
N PRO A 151 8.63 15.00 2.76
CA PRO A 151 9.91 14.35 2.55
C PRO A 151 10.30 13.58 3.83
N PRO A 152 10.90 12.39 3.72
CA PRO A 152 11.34 11.64 4.89
C PRO A 152 12.30 12.50 5.73
N ASP A 153 12.10 12.53 7.05
CA ASP A 153 12.88 13.34 7.99
C ASP A 153 14.38 13.01 7.98
N PHE A 154 14.76 11.87 7.42
CA PHE A 154 16.15 11.48 7.23
C PHE A 154 16.76 12.12 5.99
N GLN A 155 17.38 13.30 6.17
CA GLN A 155 18.29 13.81 5.16
C GLN A 155 19.56 12.95 5.10
N VAL A 156 19.70 12.18 4.02
CA VAL A 156 20.92 11.43 3.71
C VAL A 156 22.06 12.41 3.46
N ARG A 157 22.94 12.60 4.46
CA ARG A 157 24.27 13.18 4.24
C ARG A 157 25.10 12.12 3.53
N VAL A 158 25.36 12.34 2.25
CA VAL A 158 26.42 11.61 1.55
C VAL A 158 27.71 12.11 2.17
N THR A 159 28.42 11.26 2.90
CA THR A 159 29.82 11.54 3.21
C THR A 159 30.55 11.39 1.89
N ASP A 160 31.01 12.51 1.32
CA ASP A 160 31.93 12.47 0.19
C ASP A 160 33.09 11.56 0.60
N GLY A 161 33.16 10.39 -0.02
CA GLY A 161 34.27 9.47 0.17
C GLY A 161 35.51 10.19 -0.32
N ASP A 162 36.44 10.48 0.59
CA ASP A 162 37.73 11.04 0.26
C ASP A 162 38.43 10.05 -0.69
N PRO A 163 38.72 10.42 -1.95
CA PRO A 163 39.26 9.47 -2.93
C PRO A 163 40.69 9.02 -2.63
N ASP A 164 41.33 9.56 -1.58
CA ASP A 164 42.73 9.32 -1.21
C ASP A 164 42.94 8.55 0.12
N ALA A 165 41.91 7.85 0.64
CA ALA A 165 42.00 7.05 1.87
C ALA A 165 42.18 5.54 1.65
#